data_AF-A0A661FWX7-F1
#
_entry.id   AF-A0A661FWX7-F1
#
_cell.length_a   1.000
_cell.length_b   1.000
_cell.length_c   1.000
_cell.angle_alpha   90.00
_cell.angle_beta   90.00
_cell.angle_gamma   90.00
#
_symmetry.space_group_name_H-M   'P 1'
#
loop_
_entity.id
_entity.type
_entity.pdbx_description
1 polymer ?
#
loop_
_entity_poly.entity_id
_entity_poly.type
_entity_poly.pdbx_seq_one_letter_code
_entity_poly.pdbx_strand_id
1 'polypeptide(L)'
;YKTSSLLKTQELAAYNMTRLWLKDYYLTYPENTVEDEVRSALSGDKNFLRGPTPLFRDAMDHLDRGFVVKDRNYVSARWPGDAYSISFELLGMLESA
;
A
#
# COMPACT_ATOMS: atom_id res chain seq x y z
N TYR A 1 12.16 8.09 -6.51
CA TYR A 1 11.45 6.81 -6.46
C TYR A 1 9.97 7.11 -6.37
N LYS A 2 9.15 6.48 -7.19
CA LYS A 2 7.70 6.41 -7.05
C LYS A 2 7.38 5.25 -6.11
N THR A 3 6.35 5.41 -5.29
CA THR A 3 5.96 4.43 -4.28
C THR A 3 4.46 4.45 -4.04
N SER A 4 3.99 3.42 -3.36
CA SER A 4 2.71 3.37 -2.67
C SER A 4 2.91 2.79 -1.26
N SER A 5 1.90 2.93 -0.42
CA SER A 5 1.84 2.34 0.91
C SER A 5 0.39 2.18 1.35
N LEU A 6 0.16 1.71 2.57
CA LEU A 6 -1.18 1.69 3.16
C LEU A 6 -1.77 3.10 3.12
N LEU A 7 -2.96 3.21 2.54
CA LEU A 7 -3.59 4.53 2.40
C LEU A 7 -4.09 5.02 3.76
N LYS A 8 -3.98 6.33 4.00
CA LYS A 8 -4.53 7.01 5.19
C LYS A 8 -6.00 6.68 5.40
N THR A 9 -6.76 6.58 4.32
CA THR A 9 -8.18 6.23 4.36
C THR A 9 -8.41 4.79 4.82
N GLN A 10 -7.53 3.84 4.46
CA GLN A 10 -7.63 2.44 4.90
C GLN A 10 -7.26 2.30 6.37
N GLU A 11 -6.18 2.95 6.79
CA GLU A 11 -5.68 2.94 8.17
C GLU A 11 -6.72 3.53 9.13
N LEU A 12 -7.22 4.74 8.83
CA LEU A 12 -8.24 5.40 9.66
C LEU A 12 -9.59 4.69 9.62
N ALA A 13 -9.94 4.03 8.52
CA ALA A 13 -11.16 3.21 8.48
C ALA A 13 -11.04 2.01 9.43
N ALA A 14 -9.93 1.28 9.38
CA ALA A 14 -9.67 0.16 10.28
C ALA A 14 -9.73 0.61 11.75
N TYR A 15 -8.99 1.67 12.10
CA TYR A 15 -9.01 2.24 13.45
C TYR A 15 -10.43 2.62 13.91
N ASN A 16 -11.17 3.41 13.11
CA ASN A 16 -12.50 3.86 13.52
C ASN A 16 -13.50 2.70 13.68
N MET A 17 -13.36 1.63 12.89
CA MET A 17 -14.20 0.44 13.02
C MET A 17 -13.88 -0.38 14.27
N THR A 18 -12.64 -0.39 14.76
CA THR A 18 -12.21 -1.30 15.82
C THR A 18 -11.84 -0.65 17.14
N ARG A 19 -11.73 0.68 17.22
CA ARG A 19 -11.22 1.43 18.39
C ARG A 19 -11.93 1.13 19.72
N LEU A 20 -13.17 0.66 19.69
CA LEU A 20 -13.91 0.30 20.92
C LEU A 20 -13.38 -0.99 21.57
N TRP A 21 -12.77 -1.88 20.79
CA TRP A 21 -12.22 -3.16 21.25
C TRP A 21 -10.70 -3.16 21.25
N LEU A 22 -10.11 -2.62 20.20
CA LEU A 22 -8.67 -2.65 19.95
C LEU A 22 -7.95 -1.36 20.36
N LYS A 23 -8.68 -0.37 20.91
CA LYS A 23 -8.13 0.93 21.32
C LYS A 23 -7.31 1.55 20.17
N ASP A 24 -6.04 1.80 20.38
CA ASP A 24 -5.06 2.42 19.49
C ASP A 24 -4.20 1.40 18.71
N TYR A 25 -4.58 0.12 18.67
CA TYR A 25 -3.80 -0.94 18.00
C TYR A 25 -3.39 -0.61 16.55
N TYR A 26 -4.28 0.02 15.78
CA TYR A 26 -4.00 0.41 14.38
C TYR A 26 -3.30 1.77 14.24
N LEU A 27 -3.06 2.47 15.34
CA LEU A 27 -2.35 3.75 15.41
C LEU A 27 -1.00 3.56 16.10
N THR A 28 -0.10 2.81 15.47
CA THR A 28 1.26 2.57 15.98
C THR A 28 1.98 3.88 16.32
N TYR A 29 1.76 4.91 15.50
CA TYR A 29 2.20 6.29 15.71
C TYR A 29 0.95 7.20 15.73
N PRO A 30 0.38 7.54 16.90
CA PRO A 30 -0.89 8.26 16.98
C PRO A 30 -0.92 9.62 16.26
N GLU A 31 0.25 10.22 16.10
CA GLU A 31 0.46 11.50 15.45
C GLU A 31 0.42 11.45 13.92
N ASN A 32 0.63 10.28 13.30
CA ASN A 32 0.84 10.19 11.87
C ASN A 32 0.37 8.88 11.24
N THR A 33 0.00 8.92 9.96
CA THR A 33 -0.34 7.69 9.20
C THR A 33 0.84 7.22 8.36
N VAL A 34 0.82 5.96 7.93
CA VAL A 34 1.87 5.42 7.06
C VAL A 34 1.95 6.20 5.74
N GLU A 35 0.82 6.61 5.17
CA GLU A 35 0.78 7.44 3.96
C GLU A 35 1.46 8.81 4.18
N ASP A 36 1.19 9.45 5.31
CA ASP A 36 1.75 10.76 5.64
C ASP A 36 3.26 10.66 5.91
N GLU A 37 3.72 9.63 6.63
CA GLU A 37 5.15 9.36 6.87
C GLU A 37 5.89 9.10 5.54
N VAL A 38 5.36 8.21 4.70
CA VAL A 38 5.96 7.89 3.41
C VAL A 38 6.03 9.13 2.52
N ARG A 39 4.97 9.93 2.46
CA ARG A 39 4.97 11.19 1.69
C ARG A 39 6.04 12.16 2.18
N SER A 40 6.22 12.29 3.49
CA SER A 40 7.22 13.20 4.08
C SER A 40 8.66 12.85 3.67
N ALA A 41 8.92 11.57 3.36
CA ALA A 41 10.23 11.09 2.89
C ALA A 41 10.43 11.19 1.36
N LEU A 42 9.37 11.50 0.59
CA LEU A 42 9.46 11.62 -0.86
C LEU A 42 9.93 13.01 -1.29
N SER A 43 10.61 13.08 -2.43
CA SER A 43 11.01 14.37 -3.04
C SER A 43 9.84 15.22 -3.55
N GLY A 44 8.61 14.71 -3.46
CA GLY A 44 7.40 15.44 -3.80
C GLY A 44 6.16 14.54 -3.89
N ASP A 45 5.00 15.12 -3.63
CA ASP A 45 3.72 14.40 -3.51
C ASP A 45 3.34 13.58 -4.74
N LYS A 46 3.73 14.03 -5.93
CA LYS A 46 3.50 13.33 -7.20
C LYS A 46 4.15 11.95 -7.28
N ASN A 47 5.11 11.67 -6.40
CA ASN A 47 5.79 10.37 -6.33
C ASN A 47 5.00 9.34 -5.50
N PHE A 48 3.98 9.77 -4.77
CA PHE A 48 3.08 8.87 -4.07
C PHE A 48 1.88 8.52 -4.96
N LEU A 49 1.77 7.26 -5.36
CA LEU A 49 0.69 6.78 -6.20
C LEU A 49 -0.33 6.03 -5.35
N ARG A 50 -1.57 6.54 -5.26
CA ARG A 50 -2.63 5.92 -4.43
C ARG A 50 -3.26 4.68 -5.08
N GLY A 51 -3.23 4.61 -6.41
CA GLY A 51 -3.93 3.58 -7.17
C GLY A 51 -5.46 3.72 -7.15
N PRO A 52 -6.18 2.76 -7.73
CA PRO A 52 -7.65 2.72 -7.72
C PRO A 52 -8.18 2.44 -6.31
N THR A 53 -9.46 2.73 -6.04
CA THR A 53 -10.05 2.43 -4.72
C THR A 53 -9.94 0.93 -4.40
N PRO A 54 -9.33 0.53 -3.27
CA PRO A 54 -9.13 -0.88 -2.91
C PRO A 54 -10.43 -1.50 -2.39
N LEU A 55 -11.27 -2.00 -3.30
CA LEU A 55 -12.57 -2.62 -2.98
C LEU A 55 -12.49 -4.14 -2.83
N PHE A 56 -11.67 -4.80 -3.65
CA PHE A 56 -11.54 -6.25 -3.70
C PHE A 56 -10.08 -6.65 -3.63
N ARG A 57 -9.82 -7.79 -2.99
CA ARG A 57 -8.51 -8.44 -3.01
C ARG A 57 -8.26 -9.05 -4.40
N ASP A 58 -7.02 -9.00 -4.83
CA ASP A 58 -6.51 -9.66 -6.03
C ASP A 58 -6.48 -11.20 -5.90
N ALA A 59 -6.26 -11.86 -7.03
CA ALA A 59 -6.11 -13.30 -7.10
C ALA A 59 -5.27 -13.65 -8.32
N MET A 60 -4.76 -14.89 -8.41
CA MET A 60 -4.02 -15.36 -9.58
C MET A 60 -4.79 -15.17 -10.89
N ASP A 61 -6.11 -15.28 -10.86
CA ASP A 61 -7.01 -15.11 -12.00
C ASP A 61 -7.66 -13.72 -12.08
N HIS A 62 -7.36 -12.81 -11.14
CA HIS A 62 -7.92 -11.45 -11.05
C HIS A 62 -6.87 -10.42 -10.60
N LEU A 63 -5.75 -10.35 -11.33
CA LEU A 63 -4.65 -9.42 -11.04
C LEU A 63 -5.02 -7.95 -11.30
N ASP A 64 -6.05 -7.70 -12.12
CA ASP A 64 -6.58 -6.37 -12.44
C ASP A 64 -7.11 -5.62 -11.21
N ARG A 65 -7.43 -6.33 -10.13
CA ARG A 65 -7.87 -5.75 -8.85
C ARG A 65 -6.73 -5.20 -8.01
N GLY A 66 -5.54 -5.78 -8.16
CA GLY A 66 -4.36 -5.41 -7.39
C GLY A 66 -3.71 -4.14 -7.94
N PHE A 67 -2.90 -3.49 -7.11
CA PHE A 67 -2.12 -2.33 -7.50
C PHE A 67 -0.69 -2.44 -7.00
N VAL A 68 0.26 -2.31 -7.92
CA VAL A 68 1.69 -2.34 -7.65
C VAL A 68 2.35 -1.12 -8.26
N VAL A 69 3.36 -0.58 -7.58
CA VAL A 69 4.23 0.47 -8.10
C VAL A 69 5.63 -0.08 -8.18
N LYS A 70 6.18 -0.11 -9.40
CA LYS A 70 7.58 -0.37 -9.67
C LYS A 70 8.30 0.90 -10.11
N ASP A 71 9.46 1.14 -9.52
CA ASP A 71 10.41 2.17 -9.95
C ASP A 71 11.83 1.61 -9.83
N ARG A 72 12.48 1.32 -10.96
CA ARG A 72 13.82 0.69 -11.02
C ARG A 72 13.82 -0.63 -10.23
N ASN A 73 14.67 -0.76 -9.23
CA ASN A 73 14.83 -1.96 -8.39
C ASN A 73 13.96 -1.92 -7.12
N TYR A 74 12.92 -1.09 -7.11
CA TYR A 74 12.01 -0.93 -6.00
C TYR A 74 10.59 -1.28 -6.42
N VAL A 75 9.91 -2.08 -5.60
CA VAL A 75 8.50 -2.46 -5.77
C VAL A 75 7.73 -2.23 -4.47
N SER A 76 6.50 -1.76 -4.59
CA SER A 76 5.62 -1.47 -3.44
C SER A 76 4.16 -1.72 -3.80
N ALA A 77 3.35 -1.97 -2.77
CA ALA A 77 1.90 -2.13 -2.83
C ALA A 77 1.26 -1.60 -1.55
N ARG A 78 -0.07 -1.59 -1.46
CA ARG A 78 -0.76 -0.80 -0.42
C ARG A 78 -1.20 -1.63 0.77
N TRP A 79 -1.75 -2.81 0.52
CA TRP A 79 -2.49 -3.58 1.52
C TRP A 79 -2.49 -5.07 1.14
N PRO A 80 -2.97 -5.97 2.03
CA PRO A 80 -2.99 -7.42 1.75
C PRO A 80 -3.80 -7.80 0.50
N GLY A 81 -4.63 -6.91 0.00
CA GLY A 81 -5.40 -7.12 -1.23
C GLY A 81 -4.61 -6.98 -2.53
N ASP A 82 -3.34 -6.58 -2.48
CA ASP A 82 -2.44 -6.46 -3.65
C ASP A 82 -1.35 -7.56 -3.66
N ALA A 83 -1.53 -8.63 -2.88
CA ALA A 83 -0.49 -9.62 -2.58
C ALA A 83 -0.04 -10.43 -3.80
N TYR A 84 -0.96 -10.82 -4.68
CA TYR A 84 -0.59 -11.52 -5.91
C TYR A 84 0.13 -10.58 -6.88
N SER A 85 -0.39 -9.38 -7.09
CA SER A 85 0.18 -8.41 -8.02
C SER A 85 1.61 -7.99 -7.63
N ILE A 86 1.89 -7.73 -6.34
CA ILE A 86 3.27 -7.44 -5.90
C ILE A 86 4.20 -8.65 -6.05
N SER A 87 3.71 -9.86 -5.79
CA SER A 87 4.52 -11.08 -5.91
C SER A 87 4.92 -11.32 -7.37
N PHE A 88 3.99 -11.20 -8.31
CA PHE A 88 4.28 -11.37 -9.73
C PHE A 88 5.23 -10.30 -10.27
N GLU A 89 5.08 -9.04 -9.86
CA GLU A 89 6.02 -7.99 -10.27
C GLU A 89 7.42 -8.25 -9.71
N LEU A 90 7.53 -8.65 -8.45
CA LEU A 90 8.82 -8.98 -7.84
C LEU A 90 9.48 -10.18 -8.53
N LEU A 91 8.73 -11.24 -8.84
CA LEU A 91 9.23 -12.38 -9.60
C LEU A 91 9.76 -11.96 -10.96
N GLY A 92 8.99 -11.15 -11.71
CA GLY A 92 9.42 -10.64 -13.01
C GLY A 92 10.68 -9.76 -12.93
N MET A 93 10.85 -9.00 -11.84
CA MET A 93 12.09 -8.25 -11.58
C MET A 93 13.29 -9.15 -11.35
N LEU A 94 13.13 -10.26 -10.62
CA LEU A 94 14.20 -11.21 -10.32
C LEU A 94 14.61 -12.02 -11.56
N GLU A 95 13.65 -12.37 -12.41
CA GLU A 95 13.91 -13.09 -13.67
C GLU A 95 14.60 -12.24 -14.74
N SER A 96 14.47 -10.91 -14.63
CA SER A 96 15.06 -9.95 -15.57
C SER A 96 16.42 -9.38 -15.13
N ALA A 97 16.93 -9.83 -13.97
CA ALA A 97 18.18 -9.35 -13.36
C ALA A 97 19.39 -10.15 -13.84
#